data_AF-A0A8S9C1P0-F1
#
_entry.id   AF-A0A8S9C1P0-F1
#
_cell.length_a   1.000
_cell.length_b   1.000
_cell.length_c   1.000
_cell.angle_alpha   90.00
_cell.angle_beta   90.00
_cell.angle_gamma   90.00
#
_symmetry.space_group_name_H-M   'P 1'
#
loop_
_entity.id
_entity.type
_entity.pdbx_description
1 polymer ?
#
loop_
_entity_poly.entity_id
_entity_poly.type
_entity_poly.pdbx_seq_one_letter_code
_entity_poly.pdbx_strand_id
1 'polypeptide(L)'
;MDALDHETHYNMQHCIVSLFIILSSIVPSTIGGFERGDRYWNGRPQPIGIDFSFHYAVAVYAEGLGNYTTIGVVYPNPDNDYARYVYTLFQERNNWNVSSAIIDDGDEFAPEGRWLENLWSRVATWSGELAMKSCNRLVPILDGFDTFISFCFPEDSYEYEPSKPKPKYHKLLAQRRTRRLRSLMPKWFRSLQPDQLSRSGFVLSIFELLEEVKEVALQNNVTITSATISRPEWVRNEMEDLFDEACLLADIEVYEQTHNRAEIATRTTLEADSVLVIDHGQYHLDLVHTVWDPDQKAHKQRRSLGSKDMGTSWMFRELTYHVLLAYNYNTNVTETERNWPTVVGLHNIAQEVSLARNRLKFGTEWPHSLNFADRDMSVNFTEPSGRVRTVNVTIQDILDVEERYITEKRNKIHALLYKSEAMMEYWTTAFKEFQKTTTMSKKELRDYMKNGGSVDELLANSPKLGHNDSWYEKVDSIIILDKGHDAEVLLLAAEKALGSNAPNTTRANNSTCVPVFAIAARGAALRARDWIDYYEASNPLSGQDEGYENGSEEDMDEL
;
A
#
# COMPACT_ATOMS: atom_id res chain seq x y z
N MET A 1 19.80 -24.28 -69.44
CA MET A 1 18.58 -24.83 -68.81
C MET A 1 18.71 -24.89 -67.30
N ASP A 2 19.93 -24.97 -66.75
CA ASP A 2 20.17 -25.06 -65.29
C ASP A 2 20.04 -23.74 -64.49
N ALA A 3 19.84 -22.60 -65.17
CA ALA A 3 19.69 -21.30 -64.50
C ALA A 3 18.24 -20.97 -64.11
N LEU A 4 17.24 -21.63 -64.72
CA LEU A 4 15.83 -21.39 -64.41
C LEU A 4 15.33 -22.22 -63.19
N ASP A 5 15.99 -23.32 -62.86
CA ASP A 5 15.63 -24.15 -61.70
C ASP A 5 16.13 -23.58 -60.37
N HIS A 6 17.13 -22.70 -60.42
CA HIS A 6 17.68 -22.13 -59.19
C HIS A 6 16.80 -21.01 -58.62
N GLU A 7 16.11 -20.26 -59.48
CA GLU A 7 15.26 -19.13 -59.10
C GLU A 7 13.90 -19.57 -58.56
N THR A 8 13.33 -20.66 -59.10
CA THR A 8 12.11 -21.29 -58.57
C THR A 8 12.35 -21.94 -57.21
N HIS A 9 13.50 -22.58 -56.99
CA HIS A 9 13.86 -23.13 -55.69
C HIS A 9 14.08 -22.05 -54.62
N TYR A 10 14.67 -20.92 -54.99
CA TYR A 10 14.91 -19.81 -54.08
C TYR A 10 13.59 -19.12 -53.67
N ASN A 11 12.68 -18.90 -54.63
CA ASN A 11 11.36 -18.33 -54.37
C ASN A 11 10.47 -19.27 -53.55
N MET A 12 10.57 -20.58 -53.76
CA MET A 12 9.84 -21.58 -52.97
C MET A 12 10.37 -21.66 -51.53
N GLN A 13 11.68 -21.59 -51.32
CA GLN A 13 12.26 -21.51 -49.98
C GLN A 13 11.88 -20.20 -49.27
N HIS A 14 11.88 -19.07 -49.96
CA HIS A 14 11.42 -17.80 -49.40
C HIS A 14 9.93 -17.81 -49.04
N CYS A 15 9.08 -18.43 -49.86
CA CYS A 15 7.66 -18.59 -49.54
C CYS A 15 7.44 -19.53 -48.37
N ILE A 16 8.16 -20.65 -48.28
CA ILE A 16 8.07 -21.59 -47.16
C ILE A 16 8.54 -20.91 -45.86
N VAL A 17 9.66 -20.18 -45.88
CA VAL A 17 10.16 -19.43 -44.72
C VAL A 17 9.19 -18.33 -44.31
N SER A 18 8.61 -17.60 -45.26
CA SER A 18 7.63 -16.54 -44.97
C SER A 18 6.32 -17.12 -44.42
N LEU A 19 5.82 -18.23 -44.99
CA LEU A 19 4.65 -18.94 -44.50
C LEU A 19 4.91 -19.53 -43.10
N PHE A 20 6.12 -20.04 -42.85
CA PHE A 20 6.50 -20.52 -41.52
C PHE A 20 6.56 -19.36 -40.52
N ILE A 21 7.13 -18.21 -40.88
CA ILE A 21 7.15 -17.00 -40.04
C ILE A 21 5.72 -16.50 -39.77
N ILE A 22 4.84 -16.50 -40.76
CA ILE A 22 3.43 -16.10 -40.62
C ILE A 22 2.68 -17.11 -39.73
N LEU A 23 2.77 -18.41 -39.99
CA LEU A 23 2.12 -19.44 -39.17
C LEU A 23 2.68 -19.48 -37.74
N SER A 24 3.98 -19.29 -37.56
CA SER A 24 4.61 -19.21 -36.24
C SER A 24 4.48 -17.86 -35.54
N SER A 25 3.89 -16.84 -36.19
CA SER A 25 3.49 -15.58 -35.55
C SER A 25 1.98 -15.48 -35.28
N ILE A 26 1.15 -16.22 -36.02
CA ILE A 26 -0.30 -16.34 -35.79
C ILE A 26 -0.63 -17.32 -34.65
N VAL A 27 0.13 -18.40 -34.49
CA VAL A 27 -0.14 -19.40 -33.43
C VAL A 27 0.16 -18.88 -32.02
N PRO A 28 1.21 -18.08 -31.76
CA PRO A 28 1.48 -17.52 -30.42
C PRO A 28 0.54 -16.38 -30.00
N SER A 29 -0.16 -15.73 -30.94
CA SER A 29 -1.12 -14.67 -30.60
C SER A 29 -2.31 -15.19 -29.78
N THR A 30 -2.55 -16.51 -29.81
CA THR A 30 -3.65 -17.17 -29.08
C THR A 30 -3.21 -17.81 -27.75
N ILE A 31 -1.90 -17.91 -27.47
CA ILE A 31 -1.37 -18.66 -26.30
C ILE A 31 -0.37 -17.83 -25.47
N GLY A 32 0.10 -16.68 -25.99
CA GLY A 32 1.01 -15.77 -25.30
C GLY A 32 0.34 -14.67 -24.47
N GLY A 33 -0.99 -14.68 -24.36
CA GLY A 33 -1.71 -13.73 -23.53
C GLY A 33 -1.70 -14.17 -22.08
N PHE A 34 -0.63 -13.91 -21.33
CA PHE A 34 -0.82 -13.65 -19.89
C PHE A 34 -1.23 -12.18 -19.75
N GLU A 35 -2.53 -11.98 -20.04
CA GLU A 35 -3.51 -11.52 -19.05
C GLU A 35 -3.22 -10.20 -18.31
N ARG A 36 -2.93 -9.12 -19.05
CA ARG A 36 -3.26 -7.76 -18.53
C ARG A 36 -4.66 -7.29 -18.90
N GLY A 37 -5.34 -7.96 -19.85
CA GLY A 37 -6.66 -7.56 -20.36
C GLY A 37 -7.85 -8.34 -19.80
N ASP A 38 -7.65 -9.58 -19.34
CA ASP A 38 -8.75 -10.54 -19.16
C ASP A 38 -9.05 -10.85 -17.69
N ARG A 39 -9.19 -9.81 -16.87
CA ARG A 39 -9.38 -9.93 -15.41
C ARG A 39 -10.85 -10.13 -14.98
N TYR A 40 -11.77 -10.30 -15.93
CA TYR A 40 -13.22 -10.36 -15.66
C TYR A 40 -13.78 -11.75 -15.97
N TRP A 41 -13.79 -12.69 -15.03
CA TRP A 41 -14.33 -14.04 -15.19
C TRP A 41 -15.60 -14.37 -14.37
N ASN A 42 -16.06 -13.48 -13.47
CA ASN A 42 -17.10 -13.83 -12.49
C ASN A 42 -18.33 -12.88 -12.45
N GLY A 43 -18.36 -11.79 -13.22
CA GLY A 43 -19.57 -10.97 -13.42
C GLY A 43 -19.39 -9.47 -13.15
N ARG A 44 -20.50 -8.80 -12.81
CA ARG A 44 -20.53 -7.35 -12.54
C ARG A 44 -19.65 -7.01 -11.33
N PRO A 45 -18.76 -6.01 -11.45
CA PRO A 45 -17.95 -5.53 -10.32
C PRO A 45 -18.76 -5.14 -9.10
N GLN A 46 -18.22 -5.43 -7.92
CA GLN A 46 -18.73 -4.95 -6.64
C GLN A 46 -17.92 -3.74 -6.18
N PRO A 47 -18.54 -2.71 -5.58
CA PRO A 47 -17.82 -1.54 -5.09
C PRO A 47 -17.20 -1.85 -3.72
N ILE A 48 -16.38 -2.88 -3.66
CA ILE A 48 -15.71 -3.40 -2.47
C ILE A 48 -14.21 -3.13 -2.58
N GLY A 49 -13.65 -2.52 -1.53
CA GLY A 49 -12.23 -2.32 -1.38
C GLY A 49 -11.70 -3.14 -0.21
N ILE A 50 -10.60 -3.84 -0.40
CA ILE A 50 -9.91 -4.58 0.66
C ILE A 50 -8.52 -3.98 0.84
N ASP A 51 -8.24 -3.51 2.04
CA ASP A 51 -6.93 -2.99 2.42
C ASP A 51 -6.15 -3.98 3.28
N PHE A 52 -4.96 -4.34 2.80
CA PHE A 52 -3.98 -5.10 3.56
C PHE A 52 -3.04 -4.15 4.29
N SER A 53 -3.29 -3.96 5.58
CA SER A 53 -2.41 -3.20 6.45
C SER A 53 -1.31 -4.08 7.06
N PHE A 54 -0.52 -3.53 7.98
CA PHE A 54 0.61 -4.23 8.54
C PHE A 54 0.23 -5.51 9.33
N HIS A 55 -0.93 -5.50 9.99
CA HIS A 55 -1.34 -6.53 10.95
C HIS A 55 -2.85 -6.79 10.92
N TYR A 56 -3.54 -6.35 9.87
CA TYR A 56 -4.97 -6.60 9.67
C TYR A 56 -5.31 -6.45 8.19
N ALA A 57 -6.44 -7.03 7.79
CA ALA A 57 -7.13 -6.73 6.55
C ALA A 57 -8.47 -6.08 6.88
N VAL A 58 -8.85 -5.05 6.12
CA VAL A 58 -10.15 -4.37 6.27
C VAL A 58 -10.85 -4.30 4.94
N ALA A 59 -12.13 -4.69 4.93
CA ALA A 59 -13.00 -4.62 3.77
C ALA A 59 -14.07 -3.54 3.97
N VAL A 60 -14.27 -2.74 2.94
CA VAL A 60 -15.26 -1.66 2.90
C VAL A 60 -16.09 -1.79 1.64
N TYR A 61 -17.39 -1.61 1.79
CA TYR A 61 -18.34 -1.43 0.69
C TYR A 61 -18.63 0.07 0.51
N ALA A 62 -18.64 0.56 -0.73
CA ALA A 62 -18.93 1.96 -1.06
C ALA A 62 -20.16 2.07 -1.97
N GLU A 63 -21.25 2.66 -1.46
CA GLU A 63 -22.35 3.08 -2.34
C GLU A 63 -22.00 4.39 -3.04
N GLY A 64 -21.19 5.24 -2.40
CA GLY A 64 -20.70 6.48 -3.00
C GLY A 64 -19.78 7.26 -2.08
N LEU A 65 -19.45 8.47 -2.50
CA LEU A 65 -18.37 9.26 -1.91
C LEU A 65 -18.58 9.68 -0.45
N GLY A 66 -19.82 9.66 0.04
CA GLY A 66 -20.17 9.89 1.44
C GLY A 66 -20.82 8.70 2.13
N ASN A 67 -20.98 7.57 1.43
CA ASN A 67 -21.74 6.42 1.91
C ASN A 67 -20.90 5.14 1.81
N TYR A 68 -20.39 4.71 2.96
CA TYR A 68 -19.50 3.56 3.11
C TYR A 68 -19.91 2.74 4.31
N THR A 69 -19.73 1.43 4.19
CA THR A 69 -19.91 0.49 5.29
C THR A 69 -18.66 -0.36 5.43
N THR A 70 -18.07 -0.39 6.62
CA THR A 70 -17.05 -1.40 6.93
C THR A 70 -17.74 -2.75 7.06
N ILE A 71 -17.47 -3.65 6.13
CA ILE A 71 -18.10 -4.97 6.07
C ILE A 71 -17.27 -6.03 6.81
N GLY A 72 -15.98 -5.79 7.04
CA GLY A 72 -15.15 -6.67 7.85
C GLY A 72 -13.81 -6.07 8.25
N VAL A 73 -13.35 -6.40 9.46
CA VAL A 73 -12.01 -6.12 9.95
C VAL A 73 -11.47 -7.39 10.56
N VAL A 74 -10.33 -7.87 10.06
CA VAL A 74 -9.75 -9.15 10.44
C VAL A 74 -8.30 -8.95 10.84
N TYR A 75 -7.93 -9.49 12.00
CA TYR A 75 -6.55 -9.58 12.46
C TYR A 75 -6.04 -10.99 12.22
N PRO A 76 -4.79 -11.18 11.74
CA PRO A 76 -4.22 -12.50 11.57
C PRO A 76 -4.28 -13.27 12.90
N ASN A 77 -4.81 -14.48 12.83
CA ASN A 77 -4.73 -15.42 13.93
C ASN A 77 -3.27 -15.63 14.37
N PRO A 78 -2.98 -15.99 15.64
CA PRO A 78 -1.61 -16.21 16.11
C PRO A 78 -0.83 -17.28 15.32
N ASP A 79 -1.52 -18.16 14.60
CA ASP A 79 -0.95 -19.21 13.76
C ASP A 79 -0.79 -18.78 12.28
N ASN A 80 -1.27 -17.58 11.91
CA ASN A 80 -1.11 -16.98 10.58
C ASN A 80 0.12 -16.07 10.57
N ASP A 81 1.11 -16.40 9.73
CA ASP A 81 2.39 -15.71 9.66
C ASP A 81 2.36 -14.38 8.88
N TYR A 82 1.19 -13.89 8.46
CA TYR A 82 1.07 -12.65 7.66
C TYR A 82 1.89 -11.49 8.23
N ALA A 83 1.75 -11.18 9.52
CA ALA A 83 2.49 -10.08 10.15
C ALA A 83 4.01 -10.32 10.12
N ARG A 84 4.46 -11.58 10.20
CA ARG A 84 5.86 -11.97 10.07
C ARG A 84 6.37 -11.79 8.64
N TYR A 85 5.59 -12.16 7.62
CA TYR A 85 5.92 -11.92 6.21
C TYR A 85 6.07 -10.43 5.92
N VAL A 86 5.07 -9.65 6.32
CA VAL A 86 5.02 -8.19 6.13
C VAL A 86 6.18 -7.51 6.86
N TYR A 87 6.50 -7.94 8.09
CA TYR A 87 7.69 -7.48 8.80
C TYR A 87 8.99 -7.79 8.05
N THR A 88 9.17 -9.02 7.58
CA THR A 88 10.37 -9.42 6.84
C THR A 88 10.53 -8.61 5.56
N LEU A 89 9.48 -8.51 4.74
CA LEU A 89 9.47 -7.68 3.53
C LEU A 89 9.86 -6.24 3.82
N PHE A 90 9.33 -5.68 4.91
CA PHE A 90 9.67 -4.33 5.33
C PHE A 90 11.17 -4.17 5.65
N GLN A 91 11.76 -5.12 6.40
CA GLN A 91 13.19 -5.09 6.72
C GLN A 91 14.05 -5.20 5.45
N GLU A 92 13.64 -6.03 4.49
CA GLU A 92 14.39 -6.31 3.27
C GLU A 92 14.30 -5.23 2.20
N ARG A 93 13.37 -4.28 2.29
CA ARG A 93 13.06 -3.33 1.18
C ARG A 93 14.24 -2.54 0.58
N ASN A 94 15.38 -2.44 1.29
CA ASN A 94 16.61 -1.81 0.77
C ASN A 94 17.67 -2.79 0.26
N ASN A 95 17.57 -4.09 0.59
CA ASN A 95 18.63 -5.08 0.39
C ASN A 95 18.25 -6.16 -0.65
N TRP A 96 17.26 -5.89 -1.50
CA TRP A 96 16.71 -6.84 -2.47
C TRP A 96 17.68 -7.36 -3.54
N ASN A 97 18.88 -6.78 -3.66
CA ASN A 97 19.94 -7.32 -4.52
C ASN A 97 20.66 -8.54 -3.90
N VAL A 98 20.33 -8.89 -2.64
CA VAL A 98 20.84 -10.04 -1.90
C VAL A 98 19.69 -11.05 -1.76
N SER A 99 19.98 -12.34 -1.81
CA SER A 99 19.02 -13.46 -1.65
C SER A 99 17.88 -13.10 -0.70
N SER A 100 16.63 -13.05 -1.21
CA SER A 100 15.47 -12.72 -0.39
C SER A 100 15.30 -13.72 0.75
N ALA A 101 14.94 -13.24 1.95
CA ALA A 101 14.54 -14.10 3.07
C ALA A 101 13.22 -14.83 2.80
N ILE A 102 12.49 -14.46 1.74
CA ILE A 102 11.36 -15.22 1.23
C ILE A 102 11.86 -16.09 0.07
N ILE A 103 11.84 -17.40 0.31
CA ILE A 103 12.22 -18.40 -0.68
C ILE A 103 11.20 -18.42 -1.81
N ASP A 104 11.67 -18.35 -3.04
CA ASP A 104 10.85 -18.63 -4.21
C ASP A 104 10.71 -20.14 -4.38
N ASP A 105 9.59 -20.68 -3.88
CA ASP A 105 9.17 -22.06 -4.03
C ASP A 105 8.16 -22.23 -5.19
N GLY A 106 8.02 -21.21 -6.05
CA GLY A 106 7.00 -21.17 -7.09
C GLY A 106 7.11 -22.29 -8.14
N ASP A 107 8.27 -22.91 -8.29
CA ASP A 107 8.49 -24.04 -9.18
C ASP A 107 7.93 -25.36 -8.62
N GLU A 108 7.81 -25.51 -7.30
CA GLU A 108 7.20 -26.69 -6.68
C GLU A 108 5.68 -26.76 -6.93
N PHE A 109 5.07 -25.60 -7.18
CA PHE A 109 3.65 -25.44 -7.47
C PHE A 109 3.35 -25.35 -8.97
N ALA A 110 4.36 -25.46 -9.82
CA ALA A 110 4.17 -25.56 -11.25
C ALA A 110 3.17 -26.69 -11.61
N PRO A 111 2.20 -26.45 -12.51
CA PRO A 111 1.40 -27.53 -13.06
C PRO A 111 2.28 -28.57 -13.75
N GLU A 112 1.92 -29.86 -13.66
CA GLU A 112 2.57 -30.90 -14.45
C GLU A 112 2.39 -30.58 -15.94
N GLY A 113 3.49 -30.27 -16.63
CA GLY A 113 3.46 -29.76 -18.02
C GLY A 113 4.03 -28.35 -18.20
N ARG A 114 4.41 -27.65 -17.12
CA ARG A 114 5.02 -26.32 -17.23
C ARG A 114 6.33 -26.27 -18.01
N TRP A 115 7.01 -27.39 -18.24
CA TRP A 115 8.14 -27.42 -19.16
C TRP A 115 7.70 -27.11 -20.59
N LEU A 116 6.52 -27.61 -21.01
CA LEU A 116 5.90 -27.32 -22.31
C LEU A 116 5.44 -25.87 -22.33
N GLU A 117 4.76 -25.37 -21.30
CA GLU A 117 4.36 -23.96 -21.24
C GLU A 117 5.55 -22.98 -21.13
N ASN A 118 6.63 -23.33 -20.43
CA ASN A 118 7.85 -22.52 -20.38
C ASN A 118 8.63 -22.59 -21.70
N LEU A 119 8.59 -23.74 -22.39
CA LEU A 119 9.11 -23.87 -23.75
C LEU A 119 8.28 -23.01 -24.70
N TRP A 120 6.95 -23.08 -24.60
CA TRP A 120 6.00 -22.30 -25.39
C TRP A 120 6.06 -20.81 -25.04
N SER A 121 6.29 -20.40 -23.80
CA SER A 121 6.43 -19.00 -23.40
C SER A 121 7.78 -18.44 -23.81
N ARG A 122 8.85 -19.24 -23.82
CA ARG A 122 10.13 -18.86 -24.42
C ARG A 122 10.04 -18.75 -25.94
N VAL A 123 9.30 -19.64 -26.60
CA VAL A 123 9.00 -19.56 -28.04
C VAL A 123 8.07 -18.40 -28.34
N ALA A 124 7.07 -18.13 -27.48
CA ALA A 124 6.09 -17.07 -27.61
C ALA A 124 6.70 -15.70 -27.34
N THR A 125 7.57 -15.53 -26.34
CA THR A 125 8.30 -14.27 -26.11
C THR A 125 9.30 -14.01 -27.24
N TRP A 126 9.93 -15.04 -27.81
CA TRP A 126 10.77 -14.89 -29.00
C TRP A 126 9.95 -14.47 -30.23
N SER A 127 8.80 -15.12 -30.46
CA SER A 127 7.87 -14.77 -31.54
C SER A 127 7.15 -13.44 -31.32
N GLY A 128 6.91 -13.04 -30.07
CA GLY A 128 6.26 -11.80 -29.66
C GLY A 128 7.20 -10.62 -29.74
N GLU A 129 8.49 -10.80 -29.41
CA GLU A 129 9.52 -9.82 -29.76
C GLU A 129 9.70 -9.70 -31.28
N LEU A 130 9.66 -10.81 -32.02
CA LEU A 130 9.72 -10.81 -33.48
C LEU A 130 8.48 -10.16 -34.10
N ALA A 131 7.28 -10.42 -33.57
CA ALA A 131 6.02 -9.84 -33.99
C ALA A 131 5.99 -8.36 -33.64
N MET A 132 6.37 -7.93 -32.43
CA MET A 132 6.49 -6.51 -32.10
C MET A 132 7.56 -5.80 -32.94
N LYS A 133 8.73 -6.41 -33.18
CA LYS A 133 9.79 -5.83 -34.02
C LYS A 133 9.39 -5.77 -35.50
N SER A 134 8.58 -6.72 -35.98
CA SER A 134 8.05 -6.74 -37.35
C SER A 134 6.84 -5.82 -37.50
N CYS A 135 5.94 -5.78 -36.52
CA CYS A 135 4.76 -4.91 -36.49
C CYS A 135 5.15 -3.44 -36.32
N ASN A 136 6.07 -3.09 -35.42
CA ASN A 136 6.58 -1.70 -35.32
C ASN A 136 7.29 -1.22 -36.60
N ARG A 137 7.76 -2.14 -37.46
CA ARG A 137 8.31 -1.82 -38.78
C ARG A 137 7.25 -1.79 -39.89
N LEU A 138 6.08 -2.39 -39.67
CA LEU A 138 4.94 -2.43 -40.60
C LEU A 138 3.88 -1.35 -40.31
N VAL A 139 3.86 -0.73 -39.12
CA VAL A 139 3.00 0.43 -38.79
C VAL A 139 3.10 1.58 -39.82
N PRO A 140 4.27 1.90 -40.41
CA PRO A 140 4.33 2.91 -41.48
C PRO A 140 3.78 2.44 -42.84
N ILE A 141 3.52 1.14 -43.02
CA ILE A 141 3.11 0.51 -44.28
C ILE A 141 1.61 0.19 -44.28
N LEU A 142 1.03 -0.07 -43.10
CA LEU A 142 -0.40 -0.22 -42.92
C LEU A 142 -1.03 1.16 -42.79
N ASP A 143 -1.79 1.55 -43.81
CA ASP A 143 -2.44 2.85 -43.94
C ASP A 143 -3.57 2.99 -42.91
N GLY A 144 -3.21 3.34 -41.67
CA GLY A 144 -4.14 3.60 -40.56
C GLY A 144 -4.15 2.56 -39.44
N PHE A 145 -4.35 3.05 -38.20
CA PHE A 145 -4.41 2.26 -36.97
C PHE A 145 -5.64 1.32 -36.93
N ASP A 146 -6.69 1.62 -37.69
CA ASP A 146 -7.93 0.84 -37.74
C ASP A 146 -7.74 -0.49 -38.50
N THR A 147 -6.95 -0.47 -39.57
CA THR A 147 -6.56 -1.69 -40.32
C THR A 147 -5.71 -2.62 -39.46
N PHE A 148 -4.92 -2.05 -38.53
CA PHE A 148 -4.13 -2.81 -37.56
C PHE A 148 -5.00 -3.52 -36.52
N ILE A 149 -6.00 -2.84 -35.95
CA ILE A 149 -6.92 -3.44 -34.97
C ILE A 149 -7.75 -4.54 -35.64
N SER A 150 -8.34 -4.28 -36.81
CA SER A 150 -9.17 -5.27 -37.52
C SER A 150 -8.41 -6.53 -37.94
N PHE A 151 -7.12 -6.41 -38.27
CA PHE A 151 -6.28 -7.56 -38.63
C PHE A 151 -5.85 -8.38 -37.41
N CYS A 152 -5.51 -7.73 -36.30
CA CYS A 152 -5.06 -8.40 -35.07
C CYS A 152 -6.21 -8.94 -34.22
N PHE A 153 -7.40 -8.34 -34.32
CA PHE A 153 -8.57 -8.66 -33.53
C PHE A 153 -9.82 -8.68 -34.43
N PRO A 154 -10.03 -9.74 -35.23
CA PRO A 154 -11.17 -9.80 -36.14
C PRO A 154 -12.45 -9.89 -35.31
N GLU A 155 -13.30 -8.86 -35.42
CA GLU A 155 -14.54 -8.68 -34.65
C GLU A 155 -15.48 -9.90 -34.68
N ASP A 156 -15.44 -10.68 -35.77
CA ASP A 156 -16.33 -11.83 -35.99
C ASP A 156 -15.81 -13.17 -35.44
N SER A 157 -14.62 -13.21 -34.83
CA SER A 157 -13.93 -14.49 -34.50
C SER A 157 -13.61 -14.72 -33.03
N TYR A 158 -13.85 -13.74 -32.16
CA TYR A 158 -13.69 -13.87 -30.71
C TYR A 158 -15.04 -13.62 -30.03
N GLU A 159 -15.85 -14.66 -29.91
CA GLU A 159 -16.80 -14.72 -28.79
C GLU A 159 -15.94 -14.80 -27.52
N TYR A 160 -15.69 -13.63 -26.94
CA TYR A 160 -14.90 -13.49 -25.73
C TYR A 160 -15.75 -14.00 -24.55
N GLU A 161 -15.58 -15.28 -24.23
CA GLU A 161 -16.06 -15.88 -22.98
C GLU A 161 -14.91 -15.91 -21.97
N PRO A 162 -14.76 -14.90 -21.10
CA PRO A 162 -13.66 -14.90 -20.16
C PRO A 162 -13.83 -16.04 -19.16
N SER A 163 -12.82 -16.91 -19.12
CA SER A 163 -12.80 -18.05 -18.21
C SER A 163 -11.94 -17.76 -16.98
N LYS A 164 -12.34 -18.30 -15.82
CA LYS A 164 -11.58 -18.12 -14.59
C LYS A 164 -10.16 -18.68 -14.74
N PRO A 165 -9.10 -17.89 -14.49
CA PRO A 165 -7.74 -18.38 -14.57
C PRO A 165 -7.49 -19.45 -13.51
N LYS A 166 -6.61 -20.40 -13.82
CA LYS A 166 -6.22 -21.44 -12.86
C LYS A 166 -5.12 -20.88 -11.94
N PRO A 167 -5.32 -20.84 -10.61
CA PRO A 167 -4.30 -20.32 -9.71
C PRO A 167 -3.04 -21.19 -9.74
N LYS A 168 -1.88 -20.56 -9.85
CA LYS A 168 -0.57 -21.23 -9.76
C LYS A 168 -0.48 -22.07 -8.49
N TYR A 169 -1.04 -21.53 -7.41
CA TYR A 169 -0.97 -22.13 -6.08
C TYR A 169 -2.21 -22.97 -5.71
N HIS A 170 -2.99 -23.49 -6.68
CA HIS A 170 -4.20 -24.30 -6.40
C HIS A 170 -3.99 -25.45 -5.39
N LYS A 171 -2.80 -26.06 -5.35
CA LYS A 171 -2.45 -27.12 -4.38
C LYS A 171 -2.48 -26.64 -2.92
N LEU A 172 -2.40 -25.33 -2.67
CA LEU A 172 -2.49 -24.76 -1.32
C LEU A 172 -3.86 -24.97 -0.67
N LEU A 173 -4.93 -25.18 -1.45
CA LEU A 173 -6.26 -25.49 -0.90
C LEU A 173 -6.24 -26.76 -0.04
N ALA A 174 -5.48 -27.79 -0.45
CA ALA A 174 -5.28 -28.99 0.35
C ALA A 174 -4.43 -28.73 1.61
N GLN A 175 -3.45 -27.82 1.51
CA GLN A 175 -2.59 -27.43 2.63
C GLN A 175 -3.36 -26.64 3.69
N ARG A 176 -4.30 -25.75 3.32
CA ARG A 176 -5.17 -25.02 4.27
C ARG A 176 -5.91 -25.98 5.20
N ARG A 177 -6.48 -27.06 4.64
CA ARG A 177 -7.20 -28.07 5.44
C ARG A 177 -6.29 -28.71 6.48
N THR A 178 -5.05 -29.01 6.09
CA THR A 178 -4.01 -29.55 6.97
C THR A 178 -3.59 -28.53 8.03
N ARG A 179 -3.41 -27.25 7.69
CA ARG A 179 -3.10 -26.18 8.66
C ARG A 179 -4.22 -25.96 9.66
N ARG A 180 -5.48 -25.89 9.22
CA ARG A 180 -6.65 -25.81 10.11
C ARG A 180 -6.67 -26.99 11.08
N LEU A 181 -6.48 -28.22 10.60
CA LEU A 181 -6.40 -29.39 11.47
C LEU A 181 -5.23 -29.29 12.47
N ARG A 182 -4.05 -28.83 12.05
CA ARG A 182 -2.89 -28.60 12.95
C ARG A 182 -3.17 -27.51 14.00
N SER A 183 -3.90 -26.46 13.64
CA SER A 183 -4.29 -25.40 14.58
C SER A 183 -5.21 -25.92 15.69
N LEU A 184 -6.03 -26.94 15.40
CA LEU A 184 -6.85 -27.63 16.39
C LEU A 184 -6.05 -28.61 17.27
N MET A 185 -4.82 -28.97 16.88
CA MET A 185 -3.95 -29.82 17.70
C MET A 185 -3.27 -29.00 18.80
N PRO A 186 -3.04 -29.59 19.99
CA PRO A 186 -2.25 -28.95 21.04
C PRO A 186 -0.87 -28.51 20.52
N LYS A 187 -0.36 -27.36 21.00
CA LYS A 187 0.90 -26.77 20.50
C LYS A 187 2.08 -27.74 20.45
N TRP A 188 2.16 -28.70 21.38
CA TRP A 188 3.22 -29.70 21.47
C TRP A 188 3.10 -30.87 20.46
N PHE A 189 1.97 -30.99 19.74
CA PHE A 189 1.78 -31.92 18.62
C PHE A 189 2.03 -31.28 17.25
N ARG A 190 2.20 -29.96 17.20
CA ARG A 190 2.46 -29.26 15.94
C ARG A 190 3.95 -29.47 15.60
N SER A 191 4.22 -29.98 14.41
CA SER A 191 5.59 -29.97 13.87
C SER A 191 6.12 -28.54 13.89
N LEU A 192 7.41 -28.35 14.19
CA LEU A 192 8.07 -27.04 14.03
C LEU A 192 7.70 -26.48 12.65
N GLN A 193 7.10 -25.29 12.65
CA GLN A 193 6.91 -24.52 11.42
C GLN A 193 8.30 -24.37 10.78
N PRO A 194 8.45 -24.52 9.46
CA PRO A 194 9.71 -24.20 8.82
C PRO A 194 10.11 -22.77 9.18
N ASP A 195 11.34 -22.58 9.65
CA ASP A 195 11.82 -21.25 10.04
C ASP A 195 11.92 -20.30 8.84
N GLN A 196 11.98 -20.85 7.62
CA GLN A 196 12.10 -20.13 6.38
C GLN A 196 10.73 -19.73 5.82
N LEU A 197 10.61 -18.46 5.45
CA LEU A 197 9.44 -17.88 4.80
C LEU A 197 9.50 -18.20 3.30
N SER A 198 8.34 -18.46 2.67
CA SER A 198 8.26 -18.76 1.24
C SER A 198 7.14 -18.01 0.54
N ARG A 199 7.21 -17.87 -0.79
CA ARG A 199 6.17 -17.18 -1.58
C ARG A 199 4.82 -17.89 -1.43
N SER A 200 4.78 -19.22 -1.52
CA SER A 200 3.54 -19.98 -1.30
C SER A 200 2.99 -19.82 0.11
N GLY A 201 3.87 -19.75 1.12
CA GLY A 201 3.48 -19.50 2.51
C GLY A 201 2.88 -18.11 2.71
N PHE A 202 3.36 -17.10 1.98
CA PHE A 202 2.79 -15.76 2.00
C PHE A 202 1.40 -15.73 1.34
N VAL A 203 1.25 -16.34 0.15
CA VAL A 203 -0.06 -16.50 -0.54
C VAL A 203 -1.08 -17.18 0.37
N LEU A 204 -0.69 -18.26 1.05
CA LEU A 204 -1.57 -18.96 2.00
C LEU A 204 -1.97 -18.07 3.18
N SER A 205 -1.05 -17.25 3.69
CA SER A 205 -1.32 -16.33 4.81
C SER A 205 -2.31 -15.22 4.40
N ILE A 206 -2.21 -14.69 3.18
CA ILE A 206 -3.15 -13.71 2.62
C ILE A 206 -4.51 -14.37 2.34
N PHE A 207 -4.51 -15.55 1.74
CA PHE A 207 -5.72 -16.32 1.45
C PHE A 207 -6.51 -16.63 2.73
N GLU A 208 -5.84 -17.05 3.80
CA GLU A 208 -6.49 -17.28 5.09
C GLU A 208 -7.15 -16.01 5.66
N LEU A 209 -6.50 -14.85 5.52
CA LEU A 209 -7.09 -13.55 5.89
C LEU A 209 -8.31 -13.20 5.03
N LEU A 210 -8.23 -13.39 3.72
CA LEU A 210 -9.34 -13.10 2.79
C LEU A 210 -10.56 -13.96 3.10
N GLU A 211 -10.35 -15.23 3.43
CA GLU A 211 -11.43 -16.14 3.81
C GLU A 211 -12.08 -15.72 5.12
N GLU A 212 -11.30 -15.29 6.12
CA GLU A 212 -11.85 -14.70 7.34
C GLU A 212 -12.61 -13.40 7.05
N VAL A 213 -12.12 -12.55 6.14
CA VAL A 213 -12.82 -11.33 5.70
C VAL A 213 -14.15 -11.67 5.04
N LYS A 214 -14.20 -12.70 4.18
CA LYS A 214 -15.45 -13.20 3.57
C LYS A 214 -16.40 -13.75 4.62
N GLU A 215 -15.90 -14.51 5.59
CA GLU A 215 -16.71 -15.05 6.70
C GLU A 215 -17.36 -13.89 7.51
N VAL A 216 -16.60 -12.84 7.83
CA VAL A 216 -17.12 -11.65 8.54
C VAL A 216 -18.08 -10.83 7.66
N ALA A 217 -17.78 -10.64 6.38
CA ALA A 217 -18.68 -9.94 5.46
C ALA A 217 -20.00 -10.69 5.28
N LEU A 218 -19.97 -12.02 5.22
CA LEU A 218 -21.17 -12.87 5.12
C LEU A 218 -22.06 -12.75 6.35
N GLN A 219 -21.49 -12.58 7.56
CA GLN A 219 -22.27 -12.28 8.77
C GLN A 219 -23.04 -10.96 8.66
N ASN A 220 -22.59 -10.06 7.80
CA ASN A 220 -23.26 -8.80 7.45
C ASN A 220 -24.08 -8.90 6.15
N ASN A 221 -24.40 -10.12 5.69
CA ASN A 221 -25.12 -10.42 4.44
C ASN A 221 -24.44 -9.90 3.15
N VAL A 222 -23.12 -9.75 3.16
CA VAL A 222 -22.35 -9.34 1.99
C VAL A 222 -21.47 -10.50 1.52
N THR A 223 -21.74 -11.00 0.32
CA THR A 223 -20.88 -11.98 -0.36
C THR A 223 -19.87 -11.23 -1.22
N ILE A 224 -18.58 -11.39 -0.93
CA ILE A 224 -17.49 -10.79 -1.70
C ILE A 224 -17.09 -11.75 -2.83
N THR A 225 -17.33 -11.34 -4.08
CA THR A 225 -16.94 -12.03 -5.31
C THR A 225 -15.92 -11.25 -6.12
N SER A 226 -15.82 -9.93 -5.90
CA SER A 226 -14.82 -9.06 -6.53
C SER A 226 -14.41 -7.93 -5.60
N ALA A 227 -13.17 -7.45 -5.71
CA ALA A 227 -12.71 -6.28 -4.96
C ALA A 227 -11.51 -5.58 -5.62
N THR A 228 -11.34 -4.29 -5.34
CA THR A 228 -10.06 -3.61 -5.53
C THR A 228 -9.22 -3.76 -4.27
N ILE A 229 -7.94 -4.08 -4.44
CA ILE A 229 -7.01 -4.37 -3.35
C ILE A 229 -6.05 -3.20 -3.13
N SER A 230 -5.81 -2.82 -1.88
CA SER A 230 -4.72 -1.92 -1.50
C SER A 230 -3.70 -2.59 -0.60
N ARG A 231 -2.43 -2.18 -0.73
CA ARG A 231 -1.28 -2.75 -0.03
C ARG A 231 -0.25 -1.67 0.36
N PRO A 232 0.63 -1.94 1.33
CA PRO A 232 1.68 -0.99 1.70
C PRO A 232 2.63 -0.74 0.51
N GLU A 233 3.03 0.51 0.28
CA GLU A 233 3.83 0.93 -0.89
C GLU A 233 5.10 0.09 -1.08
N TRP A 234 5.80 -0.17 0.01
CA TRP A 234 7.09 -0.85 0.03
C TRP A 234 7.02 -2.35 -0.30
N VAL A 235 5.81 -2.92 -0.43
CA VAL A 235 5.62 -4.26 -1.01
C VAL A 235 5.69 -4.13 -2.53
N ARG A 236 6.86 -4.33 -3.12
CA ARG A 236 7.09 -4.07 -4.55
C ARG A 236 6.27 -4.95 -5.50
N ASN A 237 6.23 -4.54 -6.75
CA ASN A 237 5.51 -5.21 -7.85
C ASN A 237 5.85 -6.71 -7.99
N GLU A 238 7.07 -7.13 -7.67
CA GLU A 238 7.44 -8.55 -7.73
C GLU A 238 6.69 -9.43 -6.71
N MET A 239 6.04 -8.82 -5.72
CA MET A 239 5.22 -9.50 -4.71
C MET A 239 3.72 -9.18 -4.88
N GLU A 240 3.33 -8.30 -5.80
CA GLU A 240 1.92 -7.96 -6.08
C GLU A 240 1.14 -9.15 -6.58
N ASP A 241 1.72 -9.92 -7.50
CA ASP A 241 1.11 -11.13 -8.05
C ASP A 241 0.71 -12.13 -6.95
N LEU A 242 1.32 -12.08 -5.77
CA LEU A 242 0.96 -12.95 -4.65
C LEU A 242 -0.38 -12.57 -4.00
N PHE A 243 -0.76 -11.29 -4.04
CA PHE A 243 -2.10 -10.86 -3.63
C PHE A 243 -3.14 -11.29 -4.65
N ASP A 244 -2.84 -11.13 -5.95
CA ASP A 244 -3.73 -11.55 -7.04
C ASP A 244 -3.96 -13.07 -6.99
N GLU A 245 -2.90 -13.87 -6.80
CA GLU A 245 -2.99 -15.33 -6.61
C GLU A 245 -3.80 -15.70 -5.36
N ALA A 246 -3.63 -14.98 -4.25
CA ALA A 246 -4.40 -15.22 -3.04
C ALA A 246 -5.89 -14.87 -3.22
N CYS A 247 -6.20 -13.79 -3.95
CA CYS A 247 -7.57 -13.41 -4.30
C CYS A 247 -8.21 -14.46 -5.21
N LEU A 248 -7.47 -14.93 -6.23
CA LEU A 248 -7.93 -15.97 -7.13
C LEU A 248 -8.22 -17.29 -6.38
N LEU A 249 -7.40 -17.66 -5.40
CA LEU A 249 -7.65 -18.79 -4.50
C LEU A 249 -8.87 -18.57 -3.59
N ALA A 250 -9.13 -17.32 -3.19
CA ALA A 250 -10.30 -16.92 -2.40
C ALA A 250 -11.57 -16.74 -3.24
N ASP A 251 -11.54 -17.04 -4.54
CA ASP A 251 -12.62 -16.75 -5.47
C ASP A 251 -13.05 -15.27 -5.47
N ILE A 252 -12.07 -14.37 -5.26
CA ILE A 252 -12.23 -12.92 -5.36
C ILE A 252 -11.58 -12.46 -6.66
N GLU A 253 -12.40 -11.89 -7.51
CA GLU A 253 -11.99 -11.27 -8.76
C GLU A 253 -11.36 -9.90 -8.53
N VAL A 254 -10.22 -9.65 -9.18
CA VAL A 254 -9.47 -8.39 -9.04
C VAL A 254 -9.24 -7.80 -10.42
N TYR A 255 -9.91 -6.68 -10.68
CA TYR A 255 -9.99 -6.06 -12.01
C TYR A 255 -8.74 -5.29 -12.44
N GLU A 256 -7.84 -5.02 -11.49
CA GLU A 256 -6.62 -4.25 -11.72
C GLU A 256 -5.55 -4.62 -10.71
N GLN A 257 -4.32 -4.12 -10.92
CA GLN A 257 -3.24 -4.39 -9.99
C GLN A 257 -3.54 -3.77 -8.62
N THR A 258 -2.99 -4.38 -7.58
CA THR A 258 -3.10 -3.84 -6.22
C THR A 258 -2.55 -2.41 -6.15
N HIS A 259 -3.21 -1.54 -5.41
CA HIS A 259 -2.82 -0.13 -5.30
C HIS A 259 -1.98 0.16 -4.06
N ASN A 260 -1.16 1.19 -4.14
CA ASN A 260 -0.55 1.79 -2.96
C ASN A 260 -1.65 2.37 -2.05
N ARG A 261 -1.60 2.01 -0.76
CA ARG A 261 -2.49 2.54 0.29
C ARG A 261 -2.57 4.06 0.34
N ALA A 262 -1.42 4.74 0.26
CA ALA A 262 -1.38 6.20 0.35
C ALA A 262 -2.02 6.84 -0.87
N GLU A 263 -1.74 6.31 -2.06
CA GLU A 263 -2.31 6.77 -3.32
C GLU A 263 -3.83 6.57 -3.33
N ILE A 264 -4.30 5.34 -3.10
CA ILE A 264 -5.72 5.02 -3.23
C ILE A 264 -6.57 5.76 -2.18
N ALA A 265 -6.00 6.04 -1.00
CA ALA A 265 -6.66 6.80 0.05
C ALA A 265 -7.05 8.22 -0.39
N THR A 266 -6.29 8.84 -1.30
CA THR A 266 -6.57 10.21 -1.79
C THR A 266 -7.92 10.31 -2.50
N ARG A 267 -8.44 9.21 -3.04
CA ARG A 267 -9.78 9.15 -3.66
C ARG A 267 -10.91 9.51 -2.69
N THR A 268 -10.66 9.45 -1.39
CA THR A 268 -11.61 9.87 -0.36
C THR A 268 -11.69 11.39 -0.18
N THR A 269 -10.86 12.17 -0.89
CA THR A 269 -10.85 13.64 -0.85
C THR A 269 -11.48 14.21 -2.12
N LEU A 270 -12.65 14.84 -1.97
CA LEU A 270 -13.48 15.22 -3.12
C LEU A 270 -13.13 16.56 -3.77
N GLU A 271 -12.42 17.43 -3.06
CA GLU A 271 -12.26 18.84 -3.43
C GLU A 271 -10.86 19.39 -3.11
N ALA A 272 -9.91 18.51 -2.77
CA ALA A 272 -8.57 18.94 -2.38
C ALA A 272 -7.65 18.94 -3.60
N ASP A 273 -7.17 20.12 -4.02
CA ASP A 273 -6.15 20.20 -5.06
C ASP A 273 -4.82 19.60 -4.60
N SER A 274 -4.52 19.67 -3.31
CA SER A 274 -3.30 19.08 -2.75
C SER A 274 -3.55 18.34 -1.43
N VAL A 275 -3.02 17.12 -1.33
CA VAL A 275 -3.23 16.23 -0.19
C VAL A 275 -1.89 15.79 0.39
N LEU A 276 -1.78 15.86 1.72
CA LEU A 276 -0.70 15.22 2.48
C LEU A 276 -1.24 13.92 3.09
N VAL A 277 -0.70 12.80 2.65
CA VAL A 277 -0.99 11.48 3.23
C VAL A 277 0.14 11.10 4.17
N ILE A 278 -0.22 10.69 5.38
CA ILE A 278 0.68 10.22 6.44
C ILE A 278 0.36 8.73 6.65
N ASP A 279 1.07 7.84 5.97
CA ASP A 279 0.94 6.39 6.14
C ASP A 279 1.84 5.93 7.29
N HIS A 280 1.21 5.63 8.42
CA HIS A 280 1.86 5.30 9.67
C HIS A 280 1.52 3.86 10.07
N GLY A 281 2.55 3.02 10.06
CA GLY A 281 2.46 1.64 10.51
C GLY A 281 3.14 1.42 11.85
N GLN A 282 3.22 0.15 12.24
CA GLN A 282 3.96 -0.24 13.44
C GLN A 282 5.45 0.07 13.32
N TYR A 283 6.04 -0.09 12.13
CA TYR A 283 7.48 0.05 11.91
C TYR A 283 7.84 1.17 10.94
N HIS A 284 6.87 1.79 10.28
CA HIS A 284 7.11 2.72 9.19
C HIS A 284 6.34 4.01 9.34
N LEU A 285 6.87 5.04 8.69
CA LEU A 285 6.17 6.25 8.37
C LEU A 285 6.54 6.64 6.95
N ASP A 286 5.55 6.71 6.09
CA ASP A 286 5.67 7.21 4.74
C ASP A 286 4.81 8.48 4.61
N LEU A 287 5.45 9.59 4.26
CA LEU A 287 4.78 10.86 4.01
C LEU A 287 4.67 11.02 2.49
N VAL A 288 3.45 11.18 1.98
CA VAL A 288 3.20 11.31 0.54
C VAL A 288 2.46 12.61 0.28
N HIS A 289 3.02 13.45 -0.58
CA HIS A 289 2.38 14.68 -1.04
C HIS A 289 1.87 14.47 -2.46
N THR A 290 0.56 14.60 -2.64
CA THR A 290 -0.13 14.41 -3.91
C THR A 290 -0.82 15.69 -4.35
N VAL A 291 -1.01 15.85 -5.66
CA VAL A 291 -1.71 16.98 -6.28
C VAL A 291 -2.71 16.44 -7.29
N TRP A 292 -3.89 17.04 -7.35
CA TRP A 292 -4.93 16.70 -8.30
C TRP A 292 -4.46 16.94 -9.74
N ASP A 293 -4.56 15.91 -10.56
CA ASP A 293 -4.35 16.01 -12.00
C ASP A 293 -5.72 16.04 -12.69
N PRO A 294 -6.12 17.20 -13.29
CA PRO A 294 -7.41 17.33 -13.94
C PRO A 294 -7.56 16.46 -15.19
N ASP A 295 -6.46 16.13 -15.87
CA ASP A 295 -6.48 15.33 -17.09
C ASP A 295 -6.73 13.85 -16.76
N GLN A 296 -6.13 13.37 -15.68
CA GLN A 296 -6.31 11.99 -15.21
C GLN A 296 -7.47 11.80 -14.23
N LYS A 297 -8.07 12.90 -13.75
CA LYS A 297 -9.10 12.90 -12.70
C LYS A 297 -8.67 12.07 -11.48
N ALA A 298 -7.42 12.22 -11.08
CA ALA A 298 -6.82 11.50 -9.97
C ALA A 298 -5.72 12.32 -9.31
N HIS A 299 -5.45 12.08 -8.02
CA HIS A 299 -4.29 12.66 -7.37
C HIS A 299 -3.01 11.94 -7.79
N LYS A 300 -2.04 12.69 -8.30
CA LYS A 300 -0.70 12.18 -8.59
C LYS A 300 0.25 12.47 -7.45
N GLN A 301 1.05 11.48 -7.11
CA GLN A 301 2.17 11.67 -6.20
C GLN A 301 3.20 12.63 -6.79
N ARG A 302 3.42 13.73 -6.07
CA ARG A 302 4.45 14.73 -6.40
C ARG A 302 5.75 14.41 -5.69
N ARG A 303 5.68 14.04 -4.41
CA ARG A 303 6.83 13.69 -3.58
C ARG A 303 6.45 12.66 -2.52
N SER A 304 7.43 11.86 -2.10
CA SER A 304 7.30 11.02 -0.91
C SER A 304 8.58 11.04 -0.09
N LEU A 305 8.43 10.81 1.21
CA LEU A 305 9.52 10.67 2.17
C LEU A 305 9.18 9.53 3.14
N GLY A 306 9.85 8.39 2.95
CA GLY A 306 9.72 7.23 3.83
C GLY A 306 10.79 7.15 4.91
N SER A 307 10.44 6.57 6.06
CA SER A 307 11.37 6.38 7.18
C SER A 307 11.20 5.03 7.89
N LYS A 308 12.32 4.36 8.18
CA LYS A 308 12.34 2.96 8.63
C LYS A 308 12.18 2.72 10.13
N ASP A 309 12.35 3.76 10.92
CA ASP A 309 12.40 3.66 12.38
C ASP A 309 11.44 4.67 13.00
N MET A 310 10.27 4.81 12.39
CA MET A 310 9.44 5.99 12.60
C MET A 310 7.95 5.66 12.68
N GLY A 311 7.61 4.38 12.89
CA GLY A 311 6.25 3.96 13.25
C GLY A 311 6.02 3.90 14.76
N THR A 312 4.91 3.29 15.19
CA THR A 312 4.56 3.13 16.62
C THR A 312 5.67 2.49 17.45
N SER A 313 6.44 1.54 16.88
CA SER A 313 7.53 0.86 17.59
C SER A 313 8.62 1.81 18.05
N TRP A 314 8.84 2.93 17.35
CA TRP A 314 9.78 3.95 17.78
C TRP A 314 9.32 4.60 19.09
N MET A 315 8.04 4.97 19.20
CA MET A 315 7.50 5.56 20.42
C MET A 315 7.58 4.59 21.60
N PHE A 316 7.28 3.30 21.36
CA PHE A 316 7.43 2.28 22.39
C PHE A 316 8.88 2.10 22.84
N ARG A 317 9.83 2.12 21.89
CA ARG A 317 11.25 2.05 22.19
C ARG A 317 11.72 3.25 23.01
N GLU A 318 11.37 4.46 22.59
CA GLU A 318 11.74 5.70 23.28
C GLU A 318 11.12 5.79 24.67
N LEU A 319 9.86 5.40 24.82
CA LEU A 319 9.19 5.33 26.13
C LEU A 319 9.85 4.29 27.03
N THR A 320 10.20 3.12 26.49
CA THR A 320 10.91 2.09 27.23
C THR A 320 12.25 2.61 27.74
N TYR A 321 13.05 3.26 26.88
CA TYR A 321 14.33 3.84 27.32
C TYR A 321 14.14 4.96 28.33
N HIS A 322 13.16 5.84 28.13
CA HIS A 322 12.86 6.93 29.06
C HIS A 322 12.55 6.40 30.46
N VAL A 323 11.64 5.43 30.53
CA VAL A 323 11.21 4.79 31.77
C VAL A 323 12.35 4.01 32.46
N LEU A 324 13.17 3.28 31.68
CA LEU A 324 14.33 2.56 32.21
C LEU A 324 15.41 3.51 32.76
N LEU A 325 15.66 4.63 32.08
CA LEU A 325 16.59 5.66 32.55
C LEU A 325 16.08 6.28 33.84
N ALA A 326 14.81 6.68 33.89
CA ALA A 326 14.18 7.24 35.10
C ALA A 326 14.29 6.28 36.29
N TYR A 327 14.01 4.98 36.08
CA TYR A 327 14.19 3.95 37.10
C TYR A 327 15.64 3.90 37.61
N ASN A 328 16.63 3.89 36.72
CA ASN A 328 18.05 3.82 37.07
C ASN A 328 18.56 5.08 37.80
N TYR A 329 17.97 6.25 37.53
CA TYR A 329 18.30 7.49 38.24
C TYR A 329 17.66 7.56 39.63
N ASN A 330 16.43 7.05 39.77
CA ASN A 330 15.66 7.18 41.01
C ASN A 330 15.93 6.06 42.03
N THR A 331 16.56 4.96 41.60
CA THR A 331 16.91 3.86 42.49
C THR A 331 18.41 3.87 42.77
N ASN A 332 18.81 3.72 44.04
CA ASN A 332 20.20 3.49 44.44
C ASN A 332 20.62 2.05 44.07
N VAL A 333 20.58 1.73 42.77
CA VAL A 333 20.99 0.41 42.24
C VAL A 333 22.48 0.36 42.01
N THR A 334 23.07 -0.76 42.42
CA THR A 334 24.44 -1.13 42.09
C THR A 334 24.62 -1.35 40.58
N GLU A 335 25.85 -1.31 40.09
CA GLU A 335 26.14 -1.47 38.65
C GLU A 335 25.66 -2.83 38.10
N THR A 336 25.75 -3.89 38.91
CA THR A 336 25.21 -5.22 38.57
C THR A 336 23.69 -5.22 38.47
N GLU A 337 23.01 -4.36 39.23
CA GLU A 337 21.56 -4.23 39.18
C GLU A 337 21.07 -3.41 37.99
N ARG A 338 21.93 -2.63 37.31
CA ARG A 338 21.55 -1.87 36.10
C ARG A 338 21.37 -2.76 34.86
N ASN A 339 21.92 -3.97 34.87
CA ASN A 339 21.82 -4.93 33.75
C ASN A 339 20.54 -5.79 33.77
N TRP A 340 19.60 -5.51 34.68
CA TRP A 340 18.33 -6.24 34.75
C TRP A 340 17.51 -6.22 33.44
N PRO A 341 17.55 -5.19 32.57
CA PRO A 341 16.79 -5.22 31.32
C PRO A 341 17.25 -6.32 30.37
N THR A 342 18.54 -6.65 30.39
CA THR A 342 19.11 -7.76 29.63
C THR A 342 18.64 -9.10 30.18
N VAL A 343 18.49 -9.21 31.51
CA VAL A 343 18.06 -10.44 32.20
C VAL A 343 16.57 -10.73 31.99
N VAL A 344 15.72 -9.71 32.08
CA VAL A 344 14.27 -9.82 31.83
C VAL A 344 13.96 -9.95 30.32
N GLY A 345 14.82 -9.36 29.49
CA GLY A 345 14.63 -9.26 28.04
C GLY A 345 13.94 -7.96 27.66
N LEU A 346 14.62 -7.15 26.83
CA LEU A 346 14.11 -5.85 26.37
C LEU A 346 12.77 -5.94 25.64
N HIS A 347 12.50 -7.06 24.96
CA HIS A 347 11.22 -7.26 24.27
C HIS A 347 10.05 -7.33 25.25
N ASN A 348 10.20 -8.08 26.35
CA ASN A 348 9.16 -8.18 27.39
C ASN A 348 8.92 -6.81 28.04
N ILE A 349 9.99 -6.06 28.29
CA ILE A 349 9.90 -4.72 28.86
C ILE A 349 9.14 -3.79 27.92
N ALA A 350 9.52 -3.75 26.65
CA ALA A 350 8.86 -2.91 25.65
C ALA A 350 7.37 -3.29 25.48
N GLN A 351 7.05 -4.58 25.53
CA GLN A 351 5.66 -5.05 25.48
C GLN A 351 4.85 -4.53 26.67
N GLU A 352 5.30 -4.72 27.90
CA GLU A 352 4.57 -4.26 29.08
C GLU A 352 4.47 -2.73 29.15
N VAL A 353 5.52 -2.00 28.75
CA VAL A 353 5.50 -0.54 28.66
C VAL A 353 4.49 -0.08 27.59
N SER A 354 4.39 -0.79 26.46
CA SER A 354 3.38 -0.48 25.43
C SER A 354 1.95 -0.73 25.93
N LEU A 355 1.74 -1.81 26.70
CA LEU A 355 0.45 -2.10 27.33
C LEU A 355 0.09 -1.03 28.36
N ALA A 356 1.06 -0.59 29.16
CA ALA A 356 0.88 0.50 30.12
C ALA A 356 0.49 1.80 29.43
N ARG A 357 1.20 2.18 28.35
CA ARG A 357 0.82 3.36 27.53
C ARG A 357 -0.63 3.27 27.06
N ASN A 358 -1.01 2.14 26.48
CA ASN A 358 -2.36 1.98 25.92
C ASN A 358 -3.43 2.04 27.01
N ARG A 359 -3.19 1.46 28.20
CA ARG A 359 -4.10 1.58 29.35
C ARG A 359 -4.19 3.01 29.87
N LEU A 360 -3.07 3.71 30.00
CA LEU A 360 -3.06 5.10 30.46
C LEU A 360 -3.83 6.03 29.51
N LYS A 361 -3.63 5.86 28.18
CA LYS A 361 -4.30 6.67 27.15
C LYS A 361 -5.77 6.31 26.95
N PHE A 362 -6.06 5.01 26.83
CA PHE A 362 -7.34 4.52 26.31
C PHE A 362 -8.12 3.63 27.27
N GLY A 363 -7.60 3.40 28.49
CA GLY A 363 -8.27 2.60 29.50
C GLY A 363 -9.64 3.18 29.86
N THR A 364 -10.65 2.31 29.93
CA THR A 364 -12.01 2.66 30.36
C THR A 364 -12.17 2.60 31.87
N GLU A 365 -11.17 2.04 32.57
CA GLU A 365 -11.14 1.81 34.00
C GLU A 365 -10.84 3.06 34.84
N TRP A 366 -10.43 4.17 34.21
CA TRP A 366 -10.10 5.39 34.93
C TRP A 366 -11.34 6.11 35.47
N PRO A 367 -11.34 6.54 36.74
CA PRO A 367 -12.41 7.37 37.26
C PRO A 367 -12.59 8.62 36.40
N HIS A 368 -13.82 8.97 36.04
CA HIS A 368 -14.10 10.18 35.24
C HIS A 368 -13.59 11.47 35.88
N SER A 369 -13.40 11.48 37.21
CA SER A 369 -12.86 12.62 37.97
C SER A 369 -11.34 12.70 37.97
N LEU A 370 -10.62 11.65 37.56
CA LEU A 370 -9.16 11.65 37.54
C LEU A 370 -8.68 12.42 36.32
N ASN A 371 -7.91 13.49 36.55
CA ASN A 371 -7.30 14.25 35.48
C ASN A 371 -6.36 13.35 34.68
N PHE A 372 -6.37 13.52 33.36
CA PHE A 372 -5.50 12.76 32.45
C PHE A 372 -4.02 12.89 32.85
N ALA A 373 -3.58 14.07 33.27
CA ALA A 373 -2.19 14.33 33.67
C ALA A 373 -1.77 13.55 34.93
N ASP A 374 -2.72 13.14 35.77
CA ASP A 374 -2.46 12.49 37.06
C ASP A 374 -2.52 10.96 36.96
N ARG A 375 -2.63 10.39 35.75
CA ARG A 375 -2.66 8.94 35.54
C ARG A 375 -1.26 8.35 35.55
N ASP A 376 -1.06 7.30 36.34
CA ASP A 376 0.16 6.50 36.37
C ASP A 376 -0.15 4.99 36.44
N MET A 377 0.83 4.17 36.07
CA MET A 377 0.69 2.73 36.12
C MET A 377 2.02 2.09 36.54
N SER A 378 1.98 1.24 37.56
CA SER A 378 3.10 0.39 37.95
C SER A 378 3.14 -0.88 37.11
N VAL A 379 4.29 -1.14 36.51
CA VAL A 379 4.58 -2.33 35.72
C VAL A 379 5.58 -3.19 36.49
N ASN A 380 5.28 -4.48 36.64
CA ASN A 380 6.12 -5.42 37.38
C ASN A 380 6.85 -6.35 36.43
N PHE A 381 8.18 -6.40 36.54
CA PHE A 381 9.05 -7.28 35.79
C PHE A 381 9.65 -8.35 36.70
N THR A 382 9.38 -9.61 36.40
CA THR A 382 9.92 -10.74 37.16
C THR A 382 11.16 -11.28 36.45
N GLU A 383 12.32 -11.20 37.10
CA GLU A 383 13.55 -11.83 36.65
C GLU A 383 13.46 -13.36 36.76
N PRO A 384 14.25 -14.15 36.00
CA PRO A 384 14.31 -15.61 36.15
C PRO A 384 14.69 -16.07 37.57
N SER A 385 15.34 -15.20 38.34
CA SER A 385 15.67 -15.41 39.76
C SER A 385 14.45 -15.37 40.69
N GLY A 386 13.29 -14.93 40.20
CA GLY A 386 12.08 -14.63 40.98
C GLY A 386 12.06 -13.22 41.56
N ARG A 387 13.13 -12.42 41.39
CA ARG A 387 13.14 -11.02 41.83
C ARG A 387 12.17 -10.19 40.99
N VAL A 388 11.31 -9.42 41.66
CA VAL A 388 10.37 -8.50 41.00
C VAL A 388 10.92 -7.08 41.01
N ARG A 389 10.88 -6.41 39.86
CA ARG A 389 11.20 -5.00 39.68
C ARG A 389 9.92 -4.26 39.34
N THR A 390 9.58 -3.24 40.12
CA THR A 390 8.43 -2.38 39.83
C THR A 390 8.91 -1.09 39.22
N VAL A 391 8.33 -0.73 38.08
CA VAL A 391 8.65 0.46 37.31
C VAL A 391 7.37 1.24 37.07
N ASN A 392 7.36 2.52 37.40
CA ASN A 392 6.19 3.37 37.16
C ASN A 392 6.29 4.02 35.79
N VAL A 393 5.19 3.96 35.03
CA VAL A 393 4.99 4.68 33.77
C VAL A 393 3.92 5.73 34.02
N THR A 394 4.23 6.99 33.74
CA THR A 394 3.32 8.13 33.94
C THR A 394 2.83 8.67 32.60
N ILE A 395 1.73 9.43 32.62
CA ILE A 395 1.30 10.19 31.43
C ILE A 395 2.33 11.22 31.00
N GLN A 396 3.08 11.83 31.93
CA GLN A 396 4.12 12.78 31.57
C GLN A 396 5.23 12.13 30.74
N ASP A 397 5.66 10.90 31.08
CA ASP A 397 6.64 10.15 30.30
C ASP A 397 6.16 9.94 28.85
N ILE A 398 4.86 9.68 28.68
CA ILE A 398 4.23 9.49 27.36
C ILE A 398 4.19 10.80 26.59
N LEU A 399 3.77 11.90 27.23
CA LEU A 399 3.70 13.22 26.61
C LEU A 399 5.09 13.71 26.17
N ASP A 400 6.13 13.49 26.97
CA ASP A 400 7.51 13.87 26.64
C ASP A 400 8.04 13.10 25.41
N VAL A 401 7.69 11.82 25.28
CA VAL A 401 8.03 11.01 24.09
C VAL A 401 7.22 11.47 22.87
N GLU A 402 5.92 11.74 23.04
CA GLU A 402 5.05 12.22 21.98
C GLU A 402 5.47 13.61 21.49
N GLU A 403 5.91 14.52 22.35
CA GLU A 403 6.40 15.84 21.95
C GLU A 403 7.67 15.74 21.09
N ARG A 404 8.59 14.86 21.46
CA ARG A 404 9.78 14.56 20.64
C ARG A 404 9.37 13.99 19.28
N TYR A 405 8.44 13.04 19.28
CA TYR A 405 7.91 12.45 18.05
C TYR A 405 7.25 13.48 17.13
N ILE A 406 6.39 14.33 17.69
CA ILE A 406 5.70 15.43 17.02
C ILE A 406 6.71 16.37 16.37
N THR A 407 7.75 16.76 17.11
CA THR A 407 8.79 17.67 16.62
C THR A 407 9.54 17.07 15.44
N GLU A 408 9.91 15.80 15.53
CA GLU A 408 10.58 15.12 14.43
C GLU A 408 9.69 14.99 13.19
N LYS A 409 8.41 14.63 13.35
CA LYS A 409 7.46 14.52 12.24
C LYS A 409 7.21 15.85 11.57
N ARG A 410 7.02 16.90 12.36
CA ARG A 410 6.90 18.27 11.87
C ARG A 410 8.06 18.63 10.93
N ASN A 411 9.28 18.36 11.38
CA ASN A 411 10.49 18.66 10.59
C ASN A 411 10.54 17.84 9.29
N LYS A 412 10.10 16.57 9.30
CA LYS A 412 10.01 15.73 8.09
C LYS A 412 8.92 16.22 7.11
N ILE A 413 7.76 16.65 7.62
CA ILE A 413 6.70 17.26 6.80
C ILE A 413 7.21 18.54 6.14
N HIS A 414 7.90 19.41 6.90
CA HIS A 414 8.57 20.58 6.35
C HIS A 414 9.57 20.23 5.24
N ALA A 415 10.41 19.23 5.47
CA ALA A 415 11.38 18.78 4.47
C ALA A 415 10.70 18.26 3.19
N LEU A 416 9.60 17.52 3.31
CA LEU A 416 8.83 17.01 2.15
C LEU A 416 8.21 18.15 1.33
N LEU A 417 7.55 19.09 2.02
CA LEU A 417 6.81 20.18 1.39
C LEU A 417 7.69 21.36 0.95
N TYR A 418 9.00 21.28 1.18
CA TYR A 418 9.91 22.38 0.92
C TYR A 418 10.03 22.73 -0.58
N LYS A 419 9.73 23.96 -1.00
CA LYS A 419 9.87 24.39 -2.41
C LYS A 419 11.33 24.68 -2.75
N SER A 420 12.09 23.64 -3.12
CA SER A 420 13.50 23.76 -3.49
C SER A 420 13.75 24.81 -4.57
N GLU A 421 12.86 24.93 -5.56
CA GLU A 421 12.98 25.91 -6.66
C GLU A 421 12.82 27.35 -6.16
N ALA A 422 11.78 27.62 -5.35
CA ALA A 422 11.57 28.93 -4.74
C ALA A 422 12.74 29.34 -3.84
N MET A 423 13.34 28.37 -3.12
CA MET A 423 14.56 28.61 -2.35
C MET A 423 15.76 28.92 -3.24
N MET A 424 15.97 28.16 -4.31
CA MET A 424 17.07 28.42 -5.23
C MET A 424 16.92 29.75 -5.96
N GLU A 425 15.70 30.13 -6.35
CA GLU A 425 15.40 31.42 -6.95
C GLU A 425 15.62 32.57 -5.96
N TYR A 426 15.11 32.42 -4.72
CA TYR A 426 15.37 33.34 -3.64
C TYR A 426 16.86 33.47 -3.37
N TRP A 427 17.59 32.37 -3.15
CA TRP A 427 19.03 32.40 -2.93
C TRP A 427 19.75 33.05 -4.09
N THR A 428 19.37 32.74 -5.33
CA THR A 428 19.98 33.37 -6.50
C THR A 428 19.74 34.87 -6.51
N THR A 429 18.54 35.32 -6.12
CA THR A 429 18.15 36.73 -6.11
C THR A 429 18.74 37.47 -4.92
N ALA A 430 18.54 36.96 -3.70
CA ALA A 430 19.12 37.45 -2.45
C ALA A 430 20.65 37.43 -2.50
N PHE A 431 21.29 36.40 -3.06
CA PHE A 431 22.75 36.37 -3.23
C PHE A 431 23.22 37.38 -4.28
N LYS A 432 22.47 37.59 -5.38
CA LYS A 432 22.77 38.67 -6.34
C LYS A 432 22.63 40.05 -5.71
N GLU A 433 21.62 40.27 -4.88
CA GLU A 433 21.46 41.53 -4.15
C GLU A 433 22.52 41.72 -3.07
N PHE A 434 22.78 40.68 -2.28
CA PHE A 434 23.87 40.64 -1.32
C PHE A 434 25.22 40.92 -2.00
N GLN A 435 25.49 40.39 -3.18
CA GLN A 435 26.69 40.71 -3.96
C GLN A 435 26.74 42.18 -4.42
N LYS A 436 25.60 42.84 -4.60
CA LYS A 436 25.55 44.28 -4.93
C LYS A 436 25.77 45.15 -3.70
N THR A 437 25.31 44.73 -2.52
CA THR A 437 25.34 45.52 -1.29
C THR A 437 26.57 45.26 -0.43
N THR A 438 27.16 44.06 -0.53
CA THR A 438 28.24 43.61 0.34
C THR A 438 29.60 43.80 -0.34
N THR A 439 30.50 44.51 0.33
CA THR A 439 31.90 44.73 -0.12
C THR A 439 32.82 43.54 0.12
N MET A 440 32.33 42.47 0.76
CA MET A 440 33.12 41.26 1.04
C MET A 440 33.50 40.54 -0.25
N SER A 441 34.79 40.28 -0.40
CA SER A 441 35.33 39.41 -1.44
C SER A 441 34.87 37.95 -1.24
N LYS A 442 34.91 37.16 -2.31
CA LYS A 442 34.61 35.70 -2.26
C LYS A 442 35.48 34.92 -1.26
N LYS A 443 36.63 35.47 -0.85
CA LYS A 443 37.53 34.86 0.13
C LYS A 443 37.00 35.10 1.55
N GLU A 444 36.64 36.34 1.87
CA GLU A 444 36.10 36.72 3.18
C GLU A 444 34.78 36.01 3.48
N LEU A 445 33.91 35.82 2.46
CA LEU A 445 32.68 35.06 2.62
C LEU A 445 32.95 33.57 2.98
N ARG A 446 33.94 32.96 2.34
CA ARG A 446 34.34 31.58 2.62
C ARG A 446 34.95 31.45 4.00
N ASP A 447 35.78 32.41 4.40
CA ASP A 447 36.41 32.43 5.71
C ASP A 447 35.36 32.64 6.82
N TYR A 448 34.35 33.49 6.60
CA TYR A 448 33.21 33.66 7.50
C TYR A 448 32.42 32.35 7.70
N MET A 449 32.04 31.68 6.60
CA MET A 449 31.34 30.40 6.64
C MET A 449 32.15 29.30 7.34
N LYS A 450 33.46 29.26 7.09
CA LYS A 450 34.37 28.28 7.69
C LYS A 450 34.57 28.50 9.19
N ASN A 451 34.41 29.75 9.66
CA ASN A 451 34.53 30.13 11.06
C ASN A 451 33.19 30.06 11.81
N GLY A 452 32.18 29.36 11.27
CA GLY A 452 30.90 29.13 11.92
C GLY A 452 29.88 30.26 11.76
N GLY A 453 30.16 31.23 10.88
CA GLY A 453 29.18 32.24 10.50
C GLY A 453 27.96 31.62 9.80
N SER A 454 26.76 32.10 10.13
CA SER A 454 25.52 31.59 9.56
C SER A 454 25.14 32.33 8.28
N VAL A 455 24.71 31.60 7.26
CA VAL A 455 24.15 32.25 6.06
C VAL A 455 22.86 33.01 6.39
N ASP A 456 22.11 32.56 7.40
CA ASP A 456 20.89 33.23 7.84
C ASP A 456 21.19 34.60 8.50
N GLU A 457 22.32 34.74 9.19
CA GLU A 457 22.76 36.03 9.74
C GLU A 457 23.15 37.01 8.64
N LEU A 458 23.83 36.53 7.58
CA LEU A 458 24.16 37.34 6.40
C LEU A 458 22.91 37.74 5.61
N LEU A 459 21.90 36.88 5.59
CA LEU A 459 20.63 37.10 4.89
C LEU A 459 19.56 37.82 5.71
N ALA A 460 19.77 38.07 7.01
CA ALA A 460 18.80 38.78 7.84
C ALA A 460 18.44 40.18 7.31
N ASN A 461 19.31 40.75 6.45
CA ASN A 461 19.12 42.02 5.76
C ASN A 461 18.67 41.89 4.29
N SER A 462 18.49 40.68 3.77
CA SER A 462 17.98 40.44 2.40
C SER A 462 16.46 40.63 2.35
N PRO A 463 15.87 40.95 1.17
CA PRO A 463 14.43 41.15 1.07
C PRO A 463 13.71 39.90 1.54
N LYS A 464 12.76 40.05 2.46
CA LYS A 464 11.83 38.97 2.78
C LYS A 464 11.06 38.64 1.50
N LEU A 465 10.71 37.36 1.28
CA LEU A 465 9.80 37.01 0.19
C LEU A 465 8.57 37.91 0.23
N GLY A 466 8.03 38.20 -0.96
CA GLY A 466 6.74 38.87 -1.09
C GLY A 466 5.75 38.22 -0.11
N HIS A 467 4.95 39.05 0.56
CA HIS A 467 4.19 38.75 1.78
C HIS A 467 3.24 37.53 1.71
N ASN A 468 3.12 36.87 0.55
CA ASN A 468 2.23 35.75 0.25
C ASN A 468 2.94 34.43 -0.14
N ASP A 469 4.26 34.40 -0.36
CA ASP A 469 4.94 33.19 -0.81
C ASP A 469 5.49 32.37 0.36
N SER A 470 4.73 31.33 0.76
CA SER A 470 5.23 30.29 1.67
C SER A 470 6.36 29.49 1.02
N TRP A 471 7.43 29.24 1.79
CA TRP A 471 8.51 28.30 1.47
C TRP A 471 8.04 26.86 1.28
N TYR A 472 6.82 26.56 1.72
CA TYR A 472 6.23 25.23 1.68
C TYR A 472 5.10 25.17 0.65
N GLU A 473 4.96 24.01 0.03
CA GLU A 473 3.80 23.66 -0.80
C GLU A 473 2.51 23.80 0.01
N LYS A 474 1.44 24.27 -0.64
CA LYS A 474 0.10 24.33 -0.04
C LYS A 474 -0.42 22.90 0.11
N VAL A 475 -1.10 22.65 1.21
CA VAL A 475 -1.81 21.39 1.49
C VAL A 475 -3.25 21.74 1.82
N ASP A 476 -4.20 21.23 1.05
CA ASP A 476 -5.63 21.49 1.21
C ASP A 476 -6.33 20.42 2.04
N SER A 477 -5.74 19.23 2.15
CA SER A 477 -6.25 18.16 2.99
C SER A 477 -5.13 17.28 3.56
N ILE A 478 -5.39 16.69 4.72
CA ILE A 478 -4.50 15.73 5.38
C ILE A 478 -5.25 14.42 5.58
N ILE A 479 -4.64 13.33 5.14
CA ILE A 479 -5.09 11.96 5.38
C ILE A 479 -4.08 11.29 6.29
N ILE A 480 -4.56 10.66 7.37
CA ILE A 480 -3.71 9.87 8.27
C ILE A 480 -4.16 8.42 8.15
N LEU A 481 -3.28 7.56 7.64
CA LEU A 481 -3.48 6.12 7.63
C LEU A 481 -2.73 5.57 8.85
N ASP A 482 -3.47 5.35 9.94
CA ASP A 482 -2.92 4.79 11.17
C ASP A 482 -3.86 3.70 11.68
N LYS A 483 -3.36 2.80 12.52
CA LYS A 483 -4.18 1.80 13.23
C LYS A 483 -5.12 2.39 14.29
N GLY A 484 -5.07 3.70 14.51
CA GLY A 484 -5.99 4.48 15.35
C GLY A 484 -5.42 4.90 16.71
N HIS A 485 -4.20 4.49 17.06
CA HIS A 485 -3.61 4.81 18.37
C HIS A 485 -2.79 6.10 18.36
N ASP A 486 -2.25 6.47 17.21
CA ASP A 486 -1.24 7.53 17.09
C ASP A 486 -1.71 8.64 16.13
N ALA A 487 -2.89 8.51 15.55
CA ALA A 487 -3.47 9.48 14.62
C ALA A 487 -3.54 10.91 15.18
N GLU A 488 -3.88 11.09 16.46
CA GLU A 488 -3.91 12.42 17.09
C GLU A 488 -2.52 13.06 17.19
N VAL A 489 -1.50 12.26 17.52
CA VAL A 489 -0.11 12.72 17.62
C VAL A 489 0.40 13.15 16.24
N LEU A 490 0.09 12.36 15.21
CA LEU A 490 0.45 12.68 13.82
C LEU A 490 -0.28 13.91 13.31
N LEU A 491 -1.55 14.09 13.67
CA LEU A 491 -2.32 15.27 13.33
C LEU A 491 -1.71 16.52 13.95
N LEU A 492 -1.40 16.50 15.25
CA LEU A 492 -0.73 17.62 15.93
C LEU A 492 0.62 17.95 15.28
N ALA A 493 1.36 16.94 14.81
CA ALA A 493 2.59 17.18 14.07
C ALA A 493 2.36 17.88 12.72
N ALA A 494 1.32 17.49 11.99
CA ALA A 494 0.95 18.12 10.73
C ALA A 494 0.43 19.54 10.94
N GLU A 495 -0.42 19.78 11.94
CA GLU A 495 -0.89 21.12 12.32
C GLU A 495 0.28 22.04 12.70
N LYS A 496 1.21 21.56 13.53
CA LYS A 496 2.43 22.31 13.87
C LYS A 496 3.33 22.56 12.66
N ALA A 497 3.28 21.71 11.63
CA ALA A 497 4.07 21.89 10.42
C ALA A 497 3.43 22.95 9.50
N LEU A 498 2.11 22.91 9.34
CA LEU A 498 1.38 23.77 8.41
C LEU A 498 0.99 25.12 9.03
N GLY A 499 1.05 25.25 10.36
CA GLY A 499 0.80 26.48 11.10
C GLY A 499 -0.68 26.89 11.09
N SER A 500 -0.95 28.19 11.17
CA SER A 500 -2.32 28.75 11.13
C SER A 500 -3.07 28.47 9.83
N ASN A 501 -2.36 27.99 8.80
CA ASN A 501 -2.91 27.64 7.50
C ASN A 501 -3.12 26.12 7.35
N ALA A 502 -3.02 25.35 8.45
CA ALA A 502 -3.35 23.93 8.43
C ALA A 502 -4.78 23.76 7.90
N PRO A 503 -4.98 22.95 6.85
CA PRO A 503 -6.32 22.71 6.32
C PRO A 503 -7.19 22.02 7.36
N ASN A 504 -8.51 22.10 7.17
CA ASN A 504 -9.42 21.20 7.86
C ASN A 504 -8.98 19.78 7.55
N THR A 505 -8.60 19.04 8.58
CA THR A 505 -8.33 17.62 8.42
C THR A 505 -9.59 16.95 7.91
N THR A 506 -9.47 16.10 6.89
CA THR A 506 -10.47 15.06 6.63
C THR A 506 -10.43 14.07 7.79
N ARG A 507 -10.98 14.48 8.94
CA ARG A 507 -11.50 13.53 9.91
C ARG A 507 -12.69 12.87 9.23
N ALA A 508 -12.88 11.57 9.44
CA ALA A 508 -14.15 10.96 9.12
C ALA A 508 -15.22 11.85 9.78
N ASN A 509 -16.05 12.52 8.97
CA ASN A 509 -17.12 13.34 9.51
C ASN A 509 -17.85 12.47 10.53
N ASN A 510 -18.23 13.03 11.69
CA ASN A 510 -18.94 12.28 12.74
C ASN A 510 -20.25 11.62 12.24
N SER A 511 -20.68 11.93 11.02
CA SER A 511 -21.78 11.30 10.28
C SER A 511 -21.41 10.02 9.51
N THR A 512 -20.13 9.64 9.42
CA THR A 512 -19.67 8.45 8.67
C THR A 512 -19.19 7.37 9.64
N CYS A 513 -19.83 6.20 9.63
CA CYS A 513 -19.56 5.09 10.55
C CYS A 513 -18.31 4.28 10.20
N VAL A 514 -17.27 4.92 9.63
CA VAL A 514 -16.07 4.20 9.19
C VAL A 514 -14.86 4.75 9.94
N PRO A 515 -14.02 3.88 10.52
CA PRO A 515 -12.85 4.29 11.29
C PRO A 515 -11.71 4.79 10.40
N VAL A 516 -10.76 5.52 10.99
CA VAL A 516 -9.59 6.11 10.32
C VAL A 516 -8.72 5.04 9.66
N PHE A 517 -8.59 3.87 10.29
CA PHE A 517 -7.77 2.78 9.76
C PHE A 517 -8.31 2.15 8.46
N ALA A 518 -9.58 2.43 8.10
CA ALA A 518 -10.24 1.89 6.92
C ALA A 518 -10.23 2.86 5.72
N ILE A 519 -9.54 4.00 5.80
CA ILE A 519 -9.55 5.01 4.72
C ILE A 519 -8.98 4.46 3.40
N ALA A 520 -7.89 3.67 3.44
CA ALA A 520 -7.34 3.07 2.22
C ALA A 520 -8.34 2.09 1.57
N ALA A 521 -9.04 1.27 2.38
CA ALA A 521 -10.11 0.40 1.87
C ALA A 521 -11.28 1.19 1.28
N ARG A 522 -11.65 2.37 1.84
CA ARG A 522 -12.64 3.26 1.20
C ARG A 522 -12.17 3.73 -0.16
N GLY A 523 -10.91 4.18 -0.24
CA GLY A 523 -10.31 4.58 -1.51
C GLY A 523 -10.37 3.47 -2.55
N ALA A 524 -10.03 2.25 -2.15
CA ALA A 524 -10.11 1.06 -2.99
C ALA A 524 -11.56 0.76 -3.40
N ALA A 525 -12.53 0.88 -2.49
CA ALA A 525 -13.94 0.65 -2.78
C ALA A 525 -14.52 1.68 -3.78
N LEU A 526 -14.11 2.95 -3.68
CA LEU A 526 -14.43 3.97 -4.68
C LEU A 526 -13.83 3.66 -6.03
N ARG A 527 -12.61 3.14 -6.06
CA ARG A 527 -11.98 2.72 -7.30
C ARG A 527 -12.68 1.51 -7.91
N ALA A 528 -13.08 0.55 -7.09
CA ALA A 528 -13.88 -0.60 -7.52
C ALA A 528 -15.21 -0.17 -8.16
N ARG A 529 -15.82 0.92 -7.65
CA ARG A 529 -17.02 1.49 -8.23
C ARG A 529 -16.81 2.02 -9.64
N ASP A 530 -15.66 2.62 -9.98
CA ASP A 530 -15.38 3.05 -11.36
C ASP A 530 -15.53 1.88 -12.35
N TRP A 531 -15.16 0.66 -11.94
CA TRP A 531 -15.29 -0.54 -12.78
C TRP A 531 -16.73 -0.94 -13.05
N ILE A 532 -17.68 -0.57 -12.18
CA ILE A 532 -19.11 -0.77 -12.44
C ILE A 532 -19.54 0.08 -13.63
N ASP A 533 -19.14 1.36 -13.66
CA ASP A 533 -19.48 2.26 -14.75
C ASP A 533 -18.89 1.76 -16.08
N TYR A 534 -17.66 1.24 -16.07
CA TYR A 534 -17.04 0.60 -17.24
C TYR A 534 -17.77 -0.67 -17.68
N TYR A 535 -18.19 -1.52 -16.74
CA TYR A 535 -18.91 -2.75 -17.01
C TYR A 535 -20.30 -2.49 -17.60
N GLU A 536 -21.02 -1.49 -17.09
CA GLU A 536 -22.34 -1.09 -17.59
C GLU A 536 -22.25 -0.47 -18.99
N ALA A 537 -21.20 0.33 -19.24
CA ALA A 537 -20.95 0.89 -20.56
C ALA A 537 -20.61 -0.18 -21.62
N SER A 538 -19.95 -1.27 -21.23
CA SER A 538 -19.62 -2.38 -22.14
C SER A 538 -20.76 -3.39 -22.34
N ASN A 539 -21.73 -3.45 -21.42
CA ASN A 539 -22.87 -4.38 -21.46
C ASN A 539 -24.24 -3.66 -21.44
N PRO A 540 -24.57 -2.82 -22.45
CA PRO A 540 -25.79 -1.99 -22.44
C PRO A 540 -27.09 -2.79 -22.41
N LEU A 541 -27.07 -4.06 -22.85
CA LEU A 541 -28.23 -4.95 -22.85
C LEU A 541 -28.59 -5.48 -21.46
N SER A 542 -27.69 -5.43 -20.48
CA SER A 542 -27.96 -5.85 -19.10
C SER A 542 -28.80 -4.85 -18.29
N GLY A 543 -28.97 -3.62 -18.80
CA GLY A 543 -29.83 -2.59 -18.20
C GLY A 543 -31.27 -2.57 -18.73
N GLN A 544 -31.61 -3.42 -19.70
CA GLN A 544 -32.98 -3.66 -20.14
C GLN A 544 -33.60 -4.82 -19.34
N ASP A 545 -33.47 -4.79 -18.02
CA ASP A 545 -34.36 -5.59 -17.18
C ASP A 545 -35.75 -4.96 -17.28
N GLU A 546 -36.57 -5.62 -18.09
CA GLU A 546 -38.02 -5.74 -17.94
C GLU A 546 -38.66 -4.57 -17.20
N GLY A 547 -38.77 -3.44 -17.91
CA GLY A 547 -39.87 -2.54 -17.64
C GLY A 547 -41.13 -3.39 -17.70
N TYR A 548 -41.63 -3.77 -16.52
CA TYR A 548 -43.00 -4.19 -16.32
C TYR A 548 -43.83 -3.19 -17.11
N GLU A 549 -44.28 -3.60 -18.29
CA GLU A 549 -45.45 -3.02 -18.89
C GLU A 549 -46.51 -3.16 -17.80
N ASN A 550 -46.75 -2.04 -17.10
CA ASN A 550 -47.97 -1.86 -16.35
C ASN A 550 -49.06 -2.19 -17.33
N GLY A 551 -49.65 -3.38 -17.16
CA GLY A 551 -50.87 -3.77 -17.82
C GLY A 551 -51.83 -2.61 -17.64
N SER A 552 -52.18 -2.00 -18.76
CA SER A 552 -53.22 -0.99 -18.84
C SER A 552 -54.44 -1.53 -18.12
N GLU A 553 -54.77 -0.86 -17.02
CA GLU A 553 -56.05 -0.93 -16.33
C GLU A 553 -57.11 -0.30 -17.26
N GLU A 554 -57.45 -0.99 -18.34
CA GLU A 554 -58.59 -0.72 -19.22
C GLU A 554 -59.23 -2.07 -19.56
N ASP A 555 -60.24 -2.44 -18.77
CA ASP A 555 -61.45 -3.18 -19.17
C ASP A 555 -62.10 -3.83 -17.93
N MET A 556 -62.79 -3.01 -17.13
CA MET A 556 -63.96 -3.44 -16.37
C MET A 556 -64.97 -2.29 -16.32
N ASP A 557 -65.57 -2.02 -17.47
CA ASP A 557 -66.95 -1.55 -17.56
C ASP A 557 -67.64 -2.36 -18.68
N GLU A 558 -68.81 -2.91 -18.35
CA GLU A 558 -69.76 -3.68 -19.20
C GLU A 558 -69.50 -5.20 -19.43
N LEU A 559 -69.88 -6.03 -18.45
CA LEU A 559 -71.00 -7.00 -18.57
C LEU A 559 -71.34 -7.70 -17.24
#